data_AF-A0A5B8V7K7-F1
#
_entry.id   AF-A0A5B8V7K7-F1
#
_cell.length_a   1.000
_cell.length_b   1.000
_cell.length_c   1.000
_cell.angle_alpha   90.00
_cell.angle_beta   90.00
_cell.angle_gamma   90.00
#
_symmetry.space_group_name_H-M   'P 1'
#
loop_
_entity.id
_entity.type
_entity.pdbx_description
1 polymer ?
#
loop_
_entity_poly.entity_id
_entity_poly.type
_entity_poly.pdbx_seq_one_letter_code
_entity_poly.pdbx_strand_id
1 'polypeptide(L)'
;MEHSPINNIDPQKIAQAYKHLPQVKFGETPNQNCSRCLYINETGNNFCTNCGYPLHKGDMQLLYQFRLKQRKEMLKKNLLFIQIARVFLYSLSALLITACIGFMFGRLSNRFLIAIIALASAVLFLLLARWSLSKPFTALLTAFVIILTFTTIAVFGEFTNTFTSVRGVYTIAGSFAILFFLLRGVQGAYKADLINEEMQVN
;
A
#
# COMPACT_ATOMS: atom_id res chain seq x y z
N MET A 1 44.66 -3.04 38.05
CA MET A 1 43.47 -2.75 38.89
C MET A 1 43.05 -1.33 38.56
N GLU A 2 42.06 -1.16 37.69
CA GLU A 2 41.51 0.13 37.31
C GLU A 2 39.99 0.07 37.55
N HIS A 3 39.55 0.76 38.60
CA HIS A 3 38.13 0.91 38.92
C HIS A 3 37.56 2.06 38.10
N SER A 4 36.67 1.74 37.17
CA SER A 4 35.88 2.75 36.43
C SER A 4 34.72 3.26 37.31
N PRO A 5 34.51 4.58 37.44
CA PRO A 5 33.42 5.13 38.24
C PRO A 5 32.11 5.06 37.46
N ILE A 6 31.16 4.25 37.95
CA ILE A 6 29.78 4.26 37.47
C ILE A 6 29.16 5.56 37.96
N ASN A 7 29.02 6.49 37.02
CA ASN A 7 28.45 7.81 37.19
C ASN A 7 27.05 7.75 37.81
N ASN A 8 26.83 8.73 38.69
CA ASN A 8 25.58 9.11 39.32
C ASN A 8 24.49 9.35 38.26
N ILE A 9 23.62 8.36 38.02
CA ILE A 9 22.47 8.54 37.13
C ILE A 9 21.33 9.12 37.96
N ASP A 10 21.02 10.38 37.67
CA ASP A 10 19.96 11.14 38.31
C ASP A 10 18.58 10.45 38.09
N PRO A 11 17.94 9.93 39.16
CA PRO A 11 16.70 9.16 39.05
C PRO A 11 15.53 9.98 38.49
N GLN A 12 15.58 11.31 38.55
CA GLN A 12 14.54 12.17 37.99
C GLN A 12 14.57 12.24 36.46
N LYS A 13 15.76 12.17 35.85
CA LYS A 13 15.90 12.15 34.38
C LYS A 13 15.42 10.83 33.78
N ILE A 14 15.60 9.73 34.49
CA ILE A 14 15.02 8.44 34.14
C ILE A 14 13.49 8.58 34.19
N ALA A 15 12.90 9.00 35.31
CA ALA A 15 11.44 9.11 35.44
C ALA A 15 10.75 9.97 34.36
N GLN A 16 11.40 11.02 33.87
CA GLN A 16 10.89 11.83 32.74
C GLN A 16 10.98 11.12 31.39
N ALA A 17 12.05 10.35 31.13
CA ALA A 17 12.22 9.61 29.87
C ALA A 17 11.18 8.48 29.70
N TYR A 18 10.73 7.87 30.81
CA TYR A 18 9.74 6.78 30.79
C TYR A 18 8.28 7.25 30.87
N LYS A 19 8.01 8.56 30.92
CA LYS A 19 6.65 9.12 31.05
C LYS A 19 5.75 8.82 29.83
N HIS A 20 6.35 8.53 28.68
CA HIS A 20 5.66 8.24 27.42
C HIS A 20 5.54 6.73 27.14
N LEU A 21 6.18 5.89 27.95
CA LEU A 21 6.06 4.45 27.82
C LEU A 21 4.79 4.00 28.56
N PRO A 22 4.01 3.07 27.98
CA PRO A 22 2.85 2.52 28.67
C PRO A 22 3.33 1.95 30.00
N GLN A 23 2.66 2.36 31.08
CA GLN A 23 2.93 1.89 32.45
C GLN A 23 2.68 0.38 32.50
N VAL A 24 3.74 -0.41 32.32
CA VAL A 24 3.67 -1.86 32.45
C VAL A 24 3.58 -2.17 33.93
N LYS A 25 2.40 -2.52 34.42
CA LYS A 25 2.25 -3.09 35.76
C LYS A 25 3.08 -4.37 35.81
N PHE A 26 4.01 -4.47 36.76
CA PHE A 26 4.74 -5.71 37.04
C PHE A 26 4.00 -6.46 38.16
N GLY A 27 3.65 -7.73 37.92
CA GLY A 27 2.86 -8.58 38.78
C GLY A 27 3.68 -9.77 39.25
N GLU A 28 3.55 -10.11 40.53
CA GLU A 28 4.40 -11.08 41.24
C GLU A 28 4.03 -12.56 40.99
N THR A 29 3.27 -12.89 39.93
CA THR A 29 2.88 -14.28 39.64
C THR A 29 3.48 -14.80 38.31
N PRO A 30 4.09 -15.99 38.29
CA PRO A 30 4.91 -16.47 37.17
C PRO A 30 4.14 -16.83 35.88
N ASN A 31 2.80 -16.77 35.88
CA ASN A 31 1.97 -17.25 34.75
C ASN A 31 1.21 -16.14 34.00
N GLN A 32 1.42 -14.85 34.31
CA GLN A 32 0.68 -13.75 33.67
C GLN A 32 1.45 -12.97 32.60
N ASN A 33 2.74 -13.24 32.45
CA ASN A 33 3.59 -12.50 31.51
C ASN A 33 3.53 -13.12 30.12
N CYS A 34 3.25 -12.28 29.11
CA CYS A 34 3.37 -12.69 27.73
C CYS A 34 4.83 -13.02 27.40
N SER A 35 5.11 -14.23 26.91
CA SER A 35 6.46 -14.62 26.50
C SER A 35 7.03 -13.83 25.30
N ARG A 36 6.19 -13.08 24.57
CA ARG A 36 6.60 -12.27 23.42
C ARG A 36 6.84 -10.80 23.76
N CYS A 37 5.88 -10.14 24.40
CA CYS A 37 5.97 -8.70 24.69
C CYS A 37 6.12 -8.36 26.17
N LEU A 38 6.24 -9.37 27.05
CA LEU A 38 6.37 -9.25 28.51
C LEU A 38 5.22 -8.49 29.18
N TYR A 39 4.12 -8.25 28.47
CA TYR A 39 2.92 -7.61 28.98
C TYR A 39 2.18 -8.52 29.95
N ILE A 40 1.64 -7.94 31.02
CA ILE A 40 0.94 -8.68 32.09
C ILE A 40 -0.55 -8.71 31.78
N ASN A 41 -1.07 -9.91 31.62
CA ASN A 41 -2.47 -10.14 31.26
C ASN A 41 -3.25 -10.70 32.44
N GLU A 42 -4.55 -10.39 32.49
CA GLU A 42 -5.47 -10.96 33.48
C GLU A 42 -5.61 -12.48 33.32
N THR A 43 -5.81 -13.19 34.44
CA THR A 43 -5.84 -14.66 34.56
C THR A 43 -6.90 -15.39 33.72
N GLY A 44 -7.82 -14.67 33.07
CA GLY A 44 -8.87 -15.26 32.22
C GLY A 44 -8.60 -15.22 30.71
N ASN A 45 -7.52 -14.56 30.28
CA ASN A 45 -7.29 -14.33 28.86
C ASN A 45 -6.48 -15.45 28.21
N ASN A 46 -6.99 -15.97 27.08
CA ASN A 46 -6.28 -16.97 26.28
C ASN A 46 -5.19 -16.36 25.38
N PHE A 47 -5.36 -15.08 25.04
CA PHE A 47 -4.44 -14.31 24.20
C PHE A 47 -3.97 -13.06 24.95
N CYS A 48 -2.77 -12.61 24.67
CA CYS A 48 -2.27 -11.35 25.19
C CYS A 48 -3.10 -10.18 24.65
N THR A 49 -3.59 -9.30 25.52
CA THR A 49 -4.38 -8.13 25.14
C THR A 49 -3.55 -7.05 24.44
N ASN A 50 -2.23 -7.07 24.60
CA ASN A 50 -1.31 -6.15 23.94
C ASN A 50 -0.88 -6.65 22.54
N CYS A 51 -0.29 -7.85 22.45
CA CYS A 51 0.29 -8.34 21.18
C CYS A 51 -0.49 -9.50 20.51
N GLY A 52 -1.59 -9.97 21.11
CA GLY A 52 -2.39 -11.09 20.58
C GLY A 52 -1.71 -12.47 20.62
N TYR A 53 -0.53 -12.60 21.23
CA TYR A 53 0.19 -13.88 21.35
C TYR A 53 -0.50 -14.83 22.35
N PRO A 54 -0.59 -16.14 22.09
CA PRO A 54 -1.23 -17.09 22.99
C PRO A 54 -0.46 -17.21 24.32
N LEU A 55 -1.18 -17.14 25.44
CA LEU A 55 -0.60 -17.24 26.79
C LEU A 55 -0.45 -18.70 27.23
N HIS A 56 -1.41 -19.55 26.83
CA HIS A 56 -1.42 -20.97 27.14
C HIS A 56 -0.95 -21.80 25.94
N LYS A 57 -0.02 -22.75 26.18
CA LYS A 57 0.46 -23.69 25.16
C LYS A 57 -0.58 -24.79 24.95
N GLY A 58 -0.90 -25.12 23.69
CA GLY A 58 -1.96 -26.07 23.30
C GLY A 58 -2.67 -25.66 22.01
N ASP A 59 -3.97 -25.97 21.88
CA ASP A 59 -4.79 -25.68 20.68
C ASP A 59 -4.81 -24.20 20.28
N MET A 60 -4.67 -23.30 21.25
CA MET A 60 -4.61 -21.84 21.00
C MET A 60 -3.37 -21.42 20.19
N GLN A 61 -2.27 -22.17 20.30
CA GLN A 61 -1.08 -21.93 19.49
C GLN A 61 -1.31 -22.32 18.03
N LEU A 62 -2.07 -23.39 17.77
CA LEU A 62 -2.44 -23.80 16.42
C LEU A 62 -3.40 -22.79 15.77
N LEU A 63 -4.39 -22.31 16.53
CA LEU A 63 -5.27 -21.21 16.11
C LEU A 63 -4.50 -19.93 15.76
N TYR A 64 -3.52 -19.57 16.59
CA TYR A 64 -2.65 -18.41 16.34
C TYR A 64 -1.85 -18.59 15.04
N GLN A 65 -1.21 -19.74 14.84
CA GLN A 65 -0.46 -20.04 13.61
C GLN A 65 -1.36 -20.03 12.37
N PHE A 66 -2.58 -20.55 12.47
CA PHE A 66 -3.56 -20.51 11.39
C PHE A 66 -3.93 -19.07 11.01
N ARG A 67 -4.24 -18.21 12.00
CA ARG A 67 -4.51 -16.78 11.77
C ARG A 67 -3.32 -16.07 11.15
N LEU A 68 -2.10 -16.36 11.61
CA LEU A 68 -0.88 -15.78 11.07
C LEU A 68 -0.65 -16.19 9.61
N LYS A 69 -0.87 -17.47 9.31
CA LYS A 69 -0.80 -18.01 7.94
C LYS A 69 -1.83 -17.36 7.03
N GLN A 70 -3.08 -17.25 7.48
CA GLN A 70 -4.14 -16.58 6.73
C GLN A 70 -3.79 -15.11 6.43
N ARG A 71 -3.27 -14.35 7.41
CA ARG A 71 -2.80 -12.96 7.20
C ARG A 71 -1.67 -12.89 6.17
N LYS A 72 -0.68 -13.77 6.26
CA LYS A 72 0.42 -13.86 5.27
C LYS A 72 -0.09 -14.19 3.86
N GLU A 73 -1.07 -15.08 3.74
CA GLU A 73 -1.68 -15.41 2.46
C GLU A 73 -2.47 -14.22 1.89
N MET A 74 -3.22 -13.49 2.72
CA MET A 74 -3.94 -12.28 2.30
C MET A 74 -2.97 -11.18 1.86
N LEU A 75 -1.85 -11.00 2.57
CA LEU A 75 -0.78 -10.09 2.16
C LEU A 75 -0.21 -10.47 0.80
N LYS A 76 0.13 -11.75 0.59
CA LYS A 76 0.65 -12.23 -0.72
C LYS A 76 -0.32 -11.97 -1.86
N LYS A 77 -1.62 -12.23 -1.65
CA LYS A 77 -2.67 -11.93 -2.64
C LYS A 77 -2.73 -10.44 -2.96
N ASN A 78 -2.64 -9.57 -1.94
CA ASN A 78 -2.65 -8.13 -2.14
C ASN A 78 -1.41 -7.62 -2.87
N LEU A 79 -0.22 -8.16 -2.55
CA LEU A 79 1.03 -7.84 -3.27
C LEU A 79 0.94 -8.22 -4.75
N LEU A 80 0.26 -9.31 -5.09
CA LEU A 80 0.02 -9.72 -6.47
C LEU A 80 -0.82 -8.65 -7.21
N PHE A 81 -1.89 -8.14 -6.61
CA PHE A 81 -2.69 -7.06 -7.21
C PHE A 81 -1.87 -5.78 -7.44
N ILE A 82 -0.98 -5.42 -6.51
CA ILE A 82 -0.05 -4.30 -6.67
C ILE A 82 0.90 -4.55 -7.84
N GLN A 83 1.43 -5.76 -7.97
CA GLN A 83 2.32 -6.13 -9.06
C GLN A 83 1.62 -6.08 -10.41
N ILE A 84 0.39 -6.58 -10.52
CA ILE A 84 -0.43 -6.46 -11.74
C ILE A 84 -0.63 -4.99 -12.10
N ALA A 85 -1.01 -4.15 -11.14
CA ALA A 85 -1.22 -2.72 -11.37
C ALA A 85 0.07 -2.01 -11.82
N ARG A 86 1.23 -2.40 -11.27
CA ARG A 86 2.53 -1.87 -11.69
C ARG A 86 2.88 -2.29 -13.12
N VAL A 87 2.68 -3.56 -13.47
CA VAL A 87 2.89 -4.05 -14.84
C VAL A 87 1.98 -3.30 -15.80
N PHE A 88 0.74 -3.01 -15.39
CA PHE A 88 -0.19 -2.19 -16.16
C PHE A 88 0.30 -0.75 -16.39
N LEU A 89 0.90 -0.11 -15.38
CA LEU A 89 1.51 1.23 -15.58
C LEU A 89 2.68 1.18 -16.57
N TYR A 90 3.52 0.15 -16.50
CA TYR A 90 4.60 -0.04 -17.46
C TYR A 90 4.06 -0.29 -18.88
N SER A 91 3.04 -1.13 -19.03
CA SER A 91 2.43 -1.38 -20.34
C SER A 91 1.76 -0.13 -20.90
N LEU A 92 1.08 0.67 -20.07
CA LEU A 92 0.50 1.95 -20.47
C LEU A 92 1.58 2.93 -20.95
N SER A 93 2.72 3.02 -20.24
CA SER A 93 3.84 3.86 -20.68
C SER A 93 4.42 3.41 -22.03
N ALA A 94 4.56 2.11 -22.25
CA ALA A 94 5.06 1.56 -23.51
C ALA A 94 4.08 1.82 -24.68
N LEU A 95 2.78 1.69 -24.42
CA LEU A 95 1.74 2.03 -25.41
C LEU A 95 1.76 3.52 -25.76
N LEU A 96 1.95 4.41 -24.79
CA LEU A 96 2.06 5.85 -25.04
C LEU A 96 3.32 6.23 -25.81
N ILE A 97 4.46 5.56 -25.56
CA ILE A 97 5.67 5.73 -26.37
C ILE A 97 5.42 5.28 -27.81
N THR A 98 4.77 4.13 -27.99
CA THR A 98 4.42 3.62 -29.32
C THR A 98 3.47 4.58 -30.05
N ALA A 99 2.48 5.12 -29.33
CA ALA A 99 1.56 6.12 -29.85
C ALA A 99 2.28 7.42 -30.23
N CYS A 100 3.22 7.89 -29.42
CA CYS A 100 4.06 9.05 -29.73
C CYS A 100 4.79 8.89 -31.06
N ILE A 101 5.42 7.73 -31.29
CA ILE A 101 6.08 7.41 -32.57
C ILE A 101 5.06 7.40 -33.71
N GLY A 102 3.90 6.77 -33.51
CA GLY A 102 2.82 6.75 -34.50
C GLY A 102 2.30 8.14 -34.88
N PHE A 103 2.11 9.03 -33.90
CA PHE A 103 1.69 10.41 -34.14
C PHE A 103 2.76 11.22 -34.89
N MET A 104 4.04 10.94 -34.68
CA MET A 104 5.11 11.62 -35.40
C MET A 104 5.08 11.36 -36.90
N PHE A 105 4.73 10.14 -37.31
CA PHE A 105 4.59 9.77 -38.72
C PHE A 105 3.18 10.04 -39.28
N GLY A 106 2.23 10.46 -38.45
CA GLY A 106 0.85 10.72 -38.84
C GLY A 106 0.65 12.01 -39.66
N ARG A 107 -0.43 12.04 -40.45
CA ARG A 107 -0.90 13.22 -41.19
C ARG A 107 -1.92 14.04 -40.38
N LEU A 108 -1.60 14.37 -39.13
CA LEU A 108 -2.42 15.28 -38.31
C LEU A 108 -1.83 16.69 -38.32
N SER A 109 -2.69 17.71 -38.33
CA SER A 109 -2.30 19.13 -38.30
C SER A 109 -1.45 19.48 -37.07
N ASN A 110 -1.80 18.93 -35.90
CA ASN A 110 -1.15 19.21 -34.62
C ASN A 110 -0.24 18.07 -34.12
N ARG A 111 0.36 17.29 -35.05
CA ARG A 111 1.11 16.06 -34.73
C ARG A 111 2.21 16.23 -33.69
N PHE A 112 2.98 17.32 -33.73
CA PHE A 112 4.08 17.56 -32.78
C PHE A 112 3.56 17.81 -31.36
N LEU A 113 2.50 18.60 -31.21
CA LEU A 113 1.91 18.90 -29.91
C LEU A 113 1.34 17.63 -29.27
N ILE A 114 0.61 16.82 -30.04
CA ILE A 114 0.04 15.55 -29.57
C ILE A 114 1.16 14.56 -29.17
N ALA A 115 2.22 14.46 -29.97
CA ALA A 115 3.36 13.61 -29.66
C ALA A 115 4.08 14.04 -28.37
N ILE A 116 4.28 15.35 -28.15
CA ILE A 116 4.90 15.86 -26.91
C ILE A 116 4.05 15.52 -25.68
N ILE A 117 2.71 15.67 -25.76
CA ILE A 117 1.81 15.30 -24.67
C ILE A 117 1.83 13.78 -24.42
N ALA A 118 1.84 12.96 -25.48
CA ALA A 118 1.96 11.51 -25.37
C ALA A 118 3.30 11.08 -24.72
N LEU A 119 4.40 11.74 -25.07
CA LEU A 119 5.70 11.49 -24.46
C LEU A 119 5.75 11.92 -23.00
N ALA A 120 5.22 13.10 -22.68
CA ALA A 120 5.17 13.61 -21.31
C ALA A 120 4.34 12.68 -20.39
N SER A 121 3.17 12.24 -20.87
CA SER A 121 2.34 11.28 -20.14
C SER A 121 3.02 9.91 -20.00
N ALA A 122 3.72 9.42 -21.03
CA ALA A 122 4.47 8.17 -20.95
C ALA A 122 5.56 8.22 -19.85
N VAL A 123 6.35 9.29 -19.82
CA VAL A 123 7.38 9.50 -18.79
C VAL A 123 6.75 9.57 -17.41
N LEU A 124 5.63 10.29 -17.27
CA LEU A 124 4.91 10.40 -16.01
C LEU A 124 4.44 9.03 -15.49
N PHE A 125 3.83 8.19 -16.34
CA PHE A 125 3.41 6.84 -15.94
C PHE A 125 4.58 5.92 -15.63
N LEU A 126 5.72 6.06 -16.32
CA LEU A 126 6.94 5.31 -16.03
C LEU A 126 7.50 5.69 -14.66
N LEU A 127 7.54 7.00 -14.34
CA LEU A 127 7.95 7.49 -13.02
C LEU A 127 7.03 6.99 -11.92
N LEU A 128 5.71 7.00 -12.13
CA LEU A 128 4.75 6.42 -11.19
C LEU A 128 4.94 4.91 -11.01
N ALA A 129 5.18 4.18 -12.10
CA ALA A 129 5.47 2.75 -12.06
C ALA A 129 6.74 2.46 -11.23
N ARG A 130 7.79 3.26 -11.41
CA ARG A 130 9.03 3.16 -10.62
C ARG A 130 8.79 3.54 -9.16
N TRP A 131 8.07 4.62 -8.89
CA TRP A 131 7.78 5.10 -7.54
C TRP A 131 6.90 4.12 -6.75
N SER A 132 6.07 3.34 -7.44
CA SER A 132 5.28 2.26 -6.83
C SER A 132 6.11 1.15 -6.18
N LEU A 133 7.43 1.10 -6.39
CA LEU A 133 8.34 0.17 -5.70
C LEU A 133 8.53 0.54 -4.23
N SER A 134 8.64 1.84 -3.92
CA SER A 134 8.85 2.33 -2.56
C SER A 134 7.54 2.61 -1.83
N LYS A 135 6.56 3.22 -2.51
CA LYS A 135 5.28 3.65 -1.92
C LYS A 135 4.13 3.28 -2.86
N PRO A 136 3.70 2.00 -2.86
CA PRO A 136 2.74 1.48 -3.84
C PRO A 136 1.37 2.16 -3.74
N PHE A 137 0.88 2.44 -2.53
CA PHE A 137 -0.43 3.05 -2.32
C PHE A 137 -0.50 4.46 -2.94
N THR A 138 0.41 5.35 -2.56
CA THR A 138 0.45 6.73 -3.06
C THR A 138 0.66 6.80 -4.58
N ALA A 139 1.56 5.98 -5.12
CA ALA A 139 1.83 5.96 -6.56
C ALA A 139 0.64 5.44 -7.38
N LEU A 140 -0.07 4.40 -6.92
CA LEU A 140 -1.24 3.87 -7.61
C LEU A 140 -2.44 4.82 -7.49
N LEU A 141 -2.62 5.46 -6.33
CA LEU A 141 -3.69 6.44 -6.12
C LEU A 141 -3.50 7.66 -7.03
N THR A 142 -2.28 8.19 -7.14
CA THR A 142 -1.97 9.31 -8.04
C THR A 142 -2.17 8.92 -9.50
N ALA A 143 -1.73 7.74 -9.93
CA ALA A 143 -2.01 7.23 -11.28
C ALA A 143 -3.51 7.11 -11.57
N PHE A 144 -4.29 6.63 -10.59
CA PHE A 144 -5.74 6.53 -10.68
C PHE A 144 -6.40 7.90 -10.88
N VAL A 145 -6.03 8.90 -10.07
CA VAL A 145 -6.57 10.27 -10.20
C VAL A 145 -6.23 10.85 -11.57
N ILE A 146 -5.00 10.68 -12.05
CA ILE A 146 -4.57 11.19 -13.35
C ILE A 146 -5.39 10.55 -14.48
N ILE A 147 -5.53 9.22 -14.49
CA ILE A 147 -6.32 8.53 -15.51
C ILE A 147 -7.79 8.93 -15.45
N LEU A 148 -8.33 9.10 -14.24
CA LEU A 148 -9.69 9.58 -14.03
C LEU A 148 -9.86 10.97 -14.65
N THR A 149 -8.96 11.93 -14.35
CA THR A 149 -9.02 13.28 -14.91
C THR A 149 -8.92 13.29 -16.44
N PHE A 150 -8.00 12.53 -17.03
CA PHE A 150 -7.88 12.44 -18.50
C PHE A 150 -9.13 11.82 -19.13
N THR A 151 -9.67 10.76 -18.53
CA THR A 151 -10.90 10.13 -19.01
C THR A 151 -12.07 11.09 -18.93
N THR A 152 -12.20 11.81 -17.82
CA THR A 152 -13.24 12.82 -17.63
C THR A 152 -13.14 13.91 -18.70
N ILE A 153 -11.96 14.51 -18.90
CA ILE A 153 -11.75 15.54 -19.92
C ILE A 153 -12.10 15.00 -21.32
N ALA A 154 -11.67 13.78 -21.65
CA ALA A 154 -11.96 13.17 -22.95
C ALA A 154 -13.48 12.97 -23.19
N VAL A 155 -14.20 12.47 -22.18
CA VAL A 155 -15.66 12.25 -22.28
C VAL A 155 -16.42 13.58 -22.36
N PHE A 156 -16.01 14.60 -21.61
CA PHE A 156 -16.66 15.92 -21.65
C PHE A 156 -16.33 16.68 -22.94
N GLY A 157 -15.11 16.56 -23.47
CA GLY A 157 -14.67 17.26 -24.68
C GLY A 157 -15.41 16.82 -25.95
N GLU A 158 -15.83 15.56 -26.02
CA GLU A 158 -16.57 15.01 -27.17
C GLU A 158 -17.95 14.46 -26.77
N PHE A 159 -18.60 15.05 -25.76
CA PHE A 159 -19.82 14.50 -25.15
C PHE A 159 -20.90 14.11 -26.18
N THR A 160 -21.17 14.96 -27.16
CA THR A 160 -22.19 14.72 -28.20
C THR A 160 -21.85 13.56 -29.14
N ASN A 161 -20.58 13.41 -29.51
CA ASN A 161 -20.10 12.35 -30.40
C ASN A 161 -19.88 11.02 -29.65
N THR A 162 -19.56 11.09 -28.36
CA THR A 162 -19.18 9.92 -27.58
C THR A 162 -20.38 9.00 -27.30
N PHE A 163 -21.57 9.56 -27.10
CA PHE A 163 -22.79 8.77 -26.87
C PHE A 163 -23.48 8.32 -28.17
N THR A 164 -23.22 8.99 -29.29
CA THR A 164 -23.89 8.72 -30.56
C THR A 164 -23.07 7.80 -31.47
N SER A 165 -21.74 7.77 -31.30
CA SER A 165 -20.83 6.94 -32.09
C SER A 165 -20.52 5.62 -31.40
N VAL A 166 -20.57 4.52 -32.16
CA VAL A 166 -20.12 3.18 -31.72
C VAL A 166 -18.68 3.23 -31.19
N ARG A 167 -17.79 4.01 -31.82
CA ARG A 167 -16.40 4.17 -31.38
C ARG A 167 -16.31 4.86 -30.01
N GLY A 168 -17.17 5.83 -29.75
CA GLY A 168 -17.23 6.56 -28.47
C GLY A 168 -17.70 5.68 -27.31
N VAL A 169 -18.66 4.79 -27.56
CA VAL A 169 -19.13 3.83 -26.55
C VAL A 169 -18.02 2.85 -26.17
N TYR A 170 -17.27 2.33 -27.14
CA TYR A 170 -16.13 1.44 -26.86
C TYR A 170 -15.00 2.13 -26.09
N THR A 171 -14.71 3.41 -26.36
CA THR A 171 -13.68 4.15 -25.62
C THR A 171 -14.11 4.42 -24.17
N ILE A 172 -15.38 4.74 -23.93
CA ILE A 172 -15.93 4.86 -22.56
C ILE A 172 -15.81 3.53 -21.83
N ALA A 173 -16.30 2.43 -22.42
CA ALA A 173 -16.27 1.11 -21.80
C ALA A 173 -14.83 0.66 -21.47
N GLY A 174 -13.90 0.88 -22.40
CA GLY A 174 -12.47 0.61 -22.17
C GLY A 174 -11.89 1.44 -21.03
N SER A 175 -12.24 2.72 -20.94
CA SER A 175 -11.76 3.61 -19.87
C SER A 175 -12.29 3.20 -18.51
N PHE A 176 -13.57 2.80 -18.40
CA PHE A 176 -14.12 2.23 -17.18
C PHE A 176 -13.45 0.91 -16.77
N ALA A 177 -13.15 0.04 -17.74
CA ALA A 177 -12.42 -1.20 -17.46
C ALA A 177 -11.02 -0.90 -16.88
N ILE A 178 -10.29 0.06 -17.47
CA ILE A 178 -8.98 0.51 -16.98
C ILE A 178 -9.08 1.05 -15.55
N LEU A 179 -10.04 1.94 -15.30
CA LEU A 179 -10.28 2.50 -13.97
C LEU A 179 -10.62 1.42 -12.94
N PHE A 180 -11.44 0.43 -13.31
CA PHE A 180 -11.79 -0.68 -12.44
C PHE A 180 -10.57 -1.54 -12.08
N PHE A 181 -9.71 -1.84 -13.05
CA PHE A 181 -8.46 -2.57 -12.82
C PHE A 181 -7.52 -1.81 -11.88
N LEU A 182 -7.34 -0.51 -12.10
CA LEU A 182 -6.53 0.35 -11.22
C LEU A 182 -7.12 0.46 -9.82
N LEU A 183 -8.45 0.59 -9.70
CA LEU A 183 -9.13 0.66 -8.42
C LEU A 183 -8.89 -0.61 -7.59
N ARG A 184 -8.92 -1.79 -8.22
CA ARG A 184 -8.52 -3.05 -7.58
C ARG A 184 -7.07 -3.03 -7.10
N GLY A 185 -6.16 -2.48 -7.90
CA GLY A 185 -4.76 -2.28 -7.52
C GLY A 185 -4.61 -1.38 -6.29
N VAL A 186 -5.30 -0.24 -6.26
CA VAL A 186 -5.30 0.72 -5.13
C VAL A 186 -5.88 0.07 -3.87
N GLN A 187 -7.00 -0.63 -3.97
CA GLN A 187 -7.59 -1.36 -2.83
C GLN A 187 -6.66 -2.45 -2.29
N GLY A 188 -5.95 -3.16 -3.18
CA GLY A 188 -4.92 -4.12 -2.81
C GLY A 188 -3.77 -3.46 -2.06
N ALA A 189 -3.28 -2.32 -2.55
CA ALA A 189 -2.23 -1.54 -1.91
C ALA A 189 -2.62 -1.05 -0.51
N TYR A 190 -3.83 -0.50 -0.36
CA TYR A 190 -4.35 -0.05 0.93
C TYR A 190 -4.42 -1.18 1.96
N LYS A 191 -4.98 -2.33 1.57
CA LYS A 191 -5.07 -3.50 2.45
C LYS A 191 -3.69 -4.08 2.80
N ALA A 192 -2.74 -4.05 1.87
CA ALA A 192 -1.38 -4.51 2.14
C ALA A 192 -0.66 -3.60 3.15
N ASP A 193 -0.83 -2.28 3.03
CA ASP A 193 -0.24 -1.31 3.96
C ASP A 193 -0.81 -1.49 5.36
N LEU A 194 -2.14 -1.61 5.49
CA LEU A 194 -2.81 -1.84 6.77
C LEU A 194 -2.33 -3.14 7.46
N ILE A 195 -2.22 -4.24 6.70
CA ILE A 195 -1.72 -5.52 7.25
C ILE A 195 -0.23 -5.41 7.65
N ASN A 196 0.57 -4.67 6.89
CA ASN A 196 1.98 -4.45 7.22
C ASN A 196 2.14 -3.63 8.51
N GLU A 197 1.35 -2.58 8.68
CA GLU A 197 1.32 -1.79 9.91
C GLU A 197 0.90 -2.67 11.11
N GLU A 198 -0.17 -3.46 10.97
CA GLU A 198 -0.61 -4.40 12.02
C GLU A 198 0.45 -5.45 12.40
N MET A 199 1.29 -5.87 11.44
CA MET A 199 2.36 -6.84 11.71
C MET A 199 3.62 -6.20 12.30
N GLN A 200 3.86 -4.91 12.07
CA GLN A 200 4.99 -4.19 12.68
C GLN A 200 4.71 -3.80 14.13
N VAL A 201 3.44 -3.57 14.48
CA VAL A 201 3.01 -3.23 15.86
C VAL A 201 3.01 -4.46 16.79
N ASN A 202 3.00 -5.70 16.27
CA ASN A 202 2.93 -6.97 17.02
C ASN A 202 4.23 -7.79 17.01
#